data_AF-A0A6I5C746-F1
#
_entry.id   AF-A0A6I5C746-F1
#
_cell.length_a   1.000
_cell.length_b   1.000
_cell.length_c   1.000
_cell.angle_alpha   90.00
_cell.angle_beta   90.00
_cell.angle_gamma   90.00
#
_symmetry.space_group_name_H-M   'P 1'
#
loop_
_entity.id
_entity.type
_entity.pdbx_description
1 polymer ?
#
loop_
_entity_poly.entity_id
_entity_poly.type
_entity_poly.pdbx_seq_one_letter_code
_entity_poly.pdbx_strand_id
1 'polypeptide(L)'
;ESPPPPPGPREPRPEPGAVRVRRVLAGLLGTVGAAGALTGAGVRGLGRLGRSGRLGRLGWLGRLGWWGRAGVAVALVLVLAGSGYVIASRFIGAGATTDCRPPLELRVLTDPDLEPVVRTAADAYLASGADDAGHGCRRTGITVYSAGAGAAVTALRRQTDAWQEPREEDTNPQRDIGPQPDVWIPASGADVARVGTDRSERSFAELRPDAGPFAYSPVVLAVPRKLAGSRAEERTGLPLARLVAQLRARDAAAGVLRADPEVTDSALLATVGLFGGGADPRAAEQGVRTAGPPAP
;
A
#
# COMPACT_ATOMS: atom_id res chain seq x y z
N GLU A 1 34.49 22.36 -8.45
CA GLU A 1 33.61 21.39 -9.12
C GLU A 1 32.21 21.56 -8.54
N SER A 2 31.26 22.07 -9.31
CA SER A 2 29.89 22.35 -8.83
C SER A 2 29.01 21.11 -8.94
N PRO A 3 28.09 20.87 -7.98
CA PRO A 3 27.20 19.72 -8.04
C PRO A 3 26.15 19.88 -9.18
N PRO A 4 25.71 18.78 -9.81
CA PRO A 4 24.72 18.85 -10.87
C PRO A 4 23.32 19.22 -10.32
N PRO A 5 22.49 19.91 -11.10
CA PRO A 5 21.13 20.28 -10.70
C PRO A 5 20.20 19.05 -10.57
N PRO A 6 19.16 19.14 -9.73
CA PRO A 6 18.21 18.05 -9.54
C PRO A 6 17.37 17.79 -10.80
N PRO A 7 16.94 16.53 -11.04
CA PRO A 7 16.13 16.19 -12.19
C PRO A 7 14.73 16.83 -12.08
N GLY A 8 14.28 17.45 -13.18
CA GLY A 8 12.96 18.03 -13.30
C GLY A 8 11.82 16.99 -13.26
N PRO A 9 10.56 17.45 -13.08
CA PRO A 9 9.40 16.58 -12.97
C PRO A 9 9.21 15.73 -14.25
N ARG A 10 8.99 14.43 -14.05
CA ARG A 10 8.74 13.47 -15.13
C ARG A 10 7.34 13.70 -15.69
N GLU A 11 7.24 13.94 -16.99
CA GLU A 11 5.96 13.94 -17.71
C GLU A 11 5.28 12.56 -17.59
N PRO A 12 3.94 12.53 -17.42
CA PRO A 12 3.19 11.29 -17.35
C PRO A 12 3.24 10.56 -18.68
N ARG A 13 3.75 9.32 -18.66
CA ARG A 13 3.71 8.41 -19.81
C ARG A 13 2.25 8.02 -20.09
N PRO A 14 1.79 8.07 -21.35
CA PRO A 14 0.45 7.60 -21.69
C PRO A 14 0.38 6.07 -21.58
N GLU A 15 -0.55 5.62 -20.73
CA GLU A 15 -0.93 4.23 -20.51
C GLU A 15 -1.34 3.50 -21.82
N PRO A 16 -1.00 2.20 -22.02
CA PRO A 16 -1.25 1.47 -23.26
C PRO A 16 -2.73 1.16 -23.56
N GLY A 17 -3.65 1.53 -22.65
CA GLY A 17 -5.08 1.22 -22.76
C GLY A 17 -5.89 2.17 -23.66
N ALA A 18 -5.42 3.41 -23.89
CA ALA A 18 -6.18 4.45 -24.58
C ALA A 18 -6.25 4.27 -26.12
N VAL A 19 -5.37 3.46 -26.70
CA VAL A 19 -5.30 3.26 -28.16
C VAL A 19 -6.34 2.26 -28.68
N ARG A 20 -6.83 1.33 -27.84
CA ARG A 20 -7.86 0.36 -28.26
C ARG A 20 -9.28 0.93 -28.27
N VAL A 21 -9.61 1.86 -27.38
CA VAL A 21 -10.94 2.49 -27.31
C VAL A 21 -11.18 3.43 -28.50
N ARG A 22 -10.13 4.12 -28.98
CA ARG A 22 -10.24 5.05 -30.12
C ARG A 22 -10.40 4.33 -31.48
N ARG A 23 -9.92 3.09 -31.63
CA ARG A 23 -10.13 2.28 -32.84
C ARG A 23 -11.53 1.67 -32.93
N VAL A 24 -12.17 1.36 -31.79
CA VAL A 24 -13.55 0.85 -31.79
C VAL A 24 -14.57 1.97 -32.08
N LEU A 25 -14.32 3.20 -31.60
CA LEU A 25 -15.17 4.36 -31.91
C LEU A 25 -15.02 4.88 -33.35
N ALA A 26 -13.84 4.74 -33.97
CA ALA A 26 -13.67 5.04 -35.40
C ALA A 26 -14.37 4.01 -36.31
N GLY A 27 -14.56 2.77 -35.85
CA GLY A 27 -15.34 1.75 -36.57
C GLY A 27 -16.85 1.98 -36.55
N LEU A 28 -17.36 2.72 -35.56
CA LEU A 28 -18.81 3.00 -35.41
C LEU A 28 -19.26 4.35 -35.99
N LEU A 29 -18.34 5.29 -36.23
CA LEU A 29 -18.64 6.55 -36.94
C LEU A 29 -18.42 6.47 -38.47
N GLY A 30 -17.83 5.38 -38.98
CA GLY A 30 -17.64 5.14 -40.42
C GLY A 30 -18.86 4.61 -41.18
N THR A 31 -19.96 4.27 -40.50
CA THR A 31 -21.14 3.66 -41.13
C THR A 31 -22.28 4.64 -41.45
N VAL A 32 -22.12 5.94 -41.17
CA VAL A 32 -23.11 6.98 -41.54
C VAL A 32 -22.77 7.69 -42.88
N GLY A 33 -21.61 7.42 -43.47
CA GLY A 33 -21.15 8.06 -44.72
C GLY A 33 -21.38 7.27 -46.02
N ALA A 34 -21.99 6.09 -45.99
CA ALA A 34 -22.07 5.18 -47.16
C ALA A 34 -23.50 4.82 -47.60
N ALA A 35 -24.49 5.69 -47.33
CA ALA A 35 -25.86 5.52 -47.81
C ALA A 35 -26.23 6.44 -49.01
N GLY A 36 -25.30 7.27 -49.49
CA GLY A 36 -25.57 8.25 -50.57
C GLY A 36 -25.01 7.93 -51.95
N ALA A 37 -24.20 6.88 -52.14
CA ALA A 37 -23.38 6.70 -53.35
C ALA A 37 -23.51 5.34 -54.06
N LEU A 38 -24.64 4.64 -53.95
CA LEU A 38 -24.89 3.38 -54.67
C LEU A 38 -26.20 3.35 -55.45
N THR A 39 -26.67 4.50 -55.94
CA THR A 39 -27.79 4.58 -56.90
C THR A 39 -27.33 4.75 -58.36
N GLY A 40 -26.02 4.74 -58.67
CA GLY A 40 -25.53 5.15 -60.00
C GLY A 40 -24.77 4.13 -60.87
N ALA A 41 -24.20 3.04 -60.34
CA ALA A 41 -23.15 2.31 -61.06
C ALA A 41 -23.34 0.78 -61.17
N GLY A 42 -24.58 0.28 -61.09
CA GLY A 42 -24.90 -1.16 -61.14
C GLY A 42 -25.73 -1.62 -62.35
N VAL A 43 -25.95 -0.79 -63.37
CA VAL A 43 -26.91 -1.07 -64.47
C VAL A 43 -26.24 -1.44 -65.81
N ARG A 44 -24.95 -1.80 -65.86
CA ARG A 44 -24.28 -2.11 -67.16
C ARG A 44 -23.46 -3.40 -67.24
N GLY A 45 -23.54 -4.32 -66.27
CA GLY A 45 -22.56 -5.40 -66.15
C GLY A 45 -23.05 -6.85 -66.25
N LEU A 46 -24.29 -7.16 -66.65
CA LEU A 46 -24.77 -8.55 -66.71
C LEU A 46 -25.76 -8.82 -67.86
N GLY A 47 -25.53 -8.15 -68.99
CA GLY A 47 -26.00 -8.61 -70.29
C GLY A 47 -24.96 -9.55 -70.89
N ARG A 48 -25.36 -10.80 -71.18
CA ARG A 48 -24.60 -11.87 -71.89
C ARG A 48 -23.77 -12.82 -71.02
N LEU A 49 -24.46 -13.78 -70.43
CA LEU A 49 -24.14 -15.22 -70.44
C LEU A 49 -25.50 -15.93 -70.28
N GLY A 50 -26.15 -16.33 -71.37
CA GLY A 50 -26.00 -17.69 -71.90
C GLY A 50 -26.81 -18.65 -71.03
N ARG A 51 -28.15 -18.67 -71.10
CA ARG A 51 -28.93 -19.55 -71.99
C ARG A 51 -28.55 -21.03 -71.85
N SER A 52 -28.99 -21.68 -70.77
CA SER A 52 -29.33 -23.11 -70.76
C SER A 52 -30.06 -23.51 -69.47
N GLY A 53 -31.19 -24.21 -69.63
CA GLY A 53 -31.65 -25.24 -68.71
C GLY A 53 -32.23 -24.83 -67.35
N ARG A 54 -33.57 -24.78 -67.27
CA ARG A 54 -34.40 -25.24 -66.13
C ARG A 54 -33.81 -25.04 -64.72
N LEU A 55 -34.20 -23.95 -64.06
CA LEU A 55 -34.58 -23.97 -62.65
C LEU A 55 -35.75 -22.99 -62.46
N GLY A 56 -36.95 -23.54 -62.57
CA GLY A 56 -38.17 -22.85 -62.20
C GLY A 56 -38.32 -22.82 -60.68
N ARG A 57 -38.99 -21.76 -60.20
CA ARG A 57 -39.48 -21.54 -58.83
C ARG A 57 -38.47 -21.00 -57.81
N LEU A 58 -38.28 -19.68 -57.84
CA LEU A 58 -38.12 -18.84 -56.63
C LEU A 58 -38.62 -17.40 -56.88
N GLY A 59 -39.75 -17.28 -57.58
CA GLY A 59 -40.38 -16.01 -57.98
C GLY A 59 -41.33 -15.38 -56.95
N TRP A 60 -41.30 -15.79 -55.68
CA TRP A 60 -42.19 -15.23 -54.64
C TRP A 60 -41.57 -14.01 -53.93
N LEU A 61 -40.25 -13.91 -53.77
CA LEU A 61 -39.63 -12.77 -53.07
C LEU A 61 -39.70 -11.41 -53.82
N GLY A 62 -40.31 -11.38 -55.00
CA GLY A 62 -40.48 -10.17 -55.84
C GLY A 62 -41.69 -9.30 -55.51
N ARG A 63 -42.61 -9.70 -54.61
CA ARG A 63 -43.91 -9.02 -54.43
C ARG A 63 -44.20 -8.42 -53.05
N LEU A 64 -43.20 -8.26 -52.19
CA LEU A 64 -43.32 -7.30 -51.09
C LEU A 64 -42.92 -5.92 -51.63
N GLY A 65 -43.91 -5.04 -51.80
CA GLY A 65 -43.68 -3.63 -52.11
C GLY A 65 -42.72 -3.00 -51.09
N TRP A 66 -42.16 -1.83 -51.40
CA TRP A 66 -41.13 -1.17 -50.57
C TRP A 66 -41.51 -1.10 -49.08
N TRP A 67 -42.82 -0.96 -48.77
CA TRP A 67 -43.41 -1.02 -47.43
C TRP A 67 -43.11 -2.32 -46.67
N GLY A 68 -43.12 -3.48 -47.33
CA GLY A 68 -42.81 -4.77 -46.69
C GLY A 68 -41.32 -4.93 -46.38
N ARG A 69 -40.45 -4.40 -47.24
CA ARG A 69 -39.00 -4.36 -46.97
C ARG A 69 -38.67 -3.38 -45.84
N ALA A 70 -39.36 -2.24 -45.79
CA ALA A 70 -39.24 -1.26 -44.71
C ALA A 70 -39.71 -1.85 -43.38
N GLY A 71 -40.84 -2.58 -43.35
CA GLY A 71 -41.34 -3.24 -42.15
C GLY A 71 -40.37 -4.27 -41.58
N VAL A 72 -39.77 -5.11 -42.44
CA VAL A 72 -38.76 -6.10 -42.01
C VAL A 72 -37.50 -5.42 -41.49
N ALA A 73 -37.04 -4.34 -42.14
CA ALA A 73 -35.88 -3.59 -41.68
C ALA A 73 -36.11 -2.95 -40.30
N VAL A 74 -37.28 -2.33 -40.08
CA VAL A 74 -37.65 -1.76 -38.78
C VAL A 74 -37.74 -2.84 -37.70
N ALA A 75 -38.37 -3.98 -37.99
CA ALA A 75 -38.45 -5.10 -37.06
C ALA A 75 -37.05 -5.63 -36.68
N LEU A 76 -36.14 -5.74 -37.64
CA LEU A 76 -34.77 -6.19 -37.39
C LEU A 76 -33.99 -5.19 -36.52
N VAL A 77 -34.14 -3.88 -36.79
CA VAL A 77 -33.53 -2.82 -35.98
C VAL A 77 -34.06 -2.86 -34.55
N LEU A 78 -35.37 -3.04 -34.35
CA LEU A 78 -35.97 -3.13 -33.02
C LEU A 78 -35.50 -4.38 -32.26
N VAL A 79 -35.38 -5.53 -32.95
CA VAL A 79 -34.86 -6.77 -32.34
C VAL A 79 -33.39 -6.62 -31.96
N LEU A 80 -32.56 -6.00 -32.81
CA LEU A 80 -31.15 -5.76 -32.52
C LEU A 80 -30.95 -4.72 -31.42
N ALA A 81 -31.78 -3.67 -31.38
CA ALA A 81 -31.75 -2.66 -30.33
C ALA A 81 -32.23 -3.25 -28.99
N GLY A 82 -33.30 -4.04 -29.01
CA GLY A 82 -33.83 -4.72 -27.82
C GLY A 82 -32.86 -5.77 -27.27
N SER A 83 -32.26 -6.60 -28.13
CA SER A 83 -31.26 -7.57 -27.71
C SER A 83 -29.97 -6.90 -27.23
N GLY A 84 -29.52 -5.85 -27.91
CA GLY A 84 -28.41 -5.00 -27.48
C GLY A 84 -28.65 -4.38 -26.11
N TYR A 85 -29.86 -3.90 -25.83
CA TYR A 85 -30.24 -3.36 -24.51
C TYR A 85 -30.27 -4.42 -23.42
N VAL A 86 -30.79 -5.63 -23.69
CA VAL A 86 -30.81 -6.73 -22.71
C VAL A 86 -29.40 -7.24 -22.41
N ILE A 87 -28.55 -7.35 -23.43
CA ILE A 87 -27.14 -7.73 -23.27
C ILE A 87 -26.39 -6.62 -22.53
N ALA A 88 -26.55 -5.36 -22.94
CA ALA A 88 -25.92 -4.22 -22.26
C ALA A 88 -26.38 -4.13 -20.80
N SER A 89 -27.67 -4.28 -20.49
CA SER A 89 -28.14 -4.24 -19.10
C SER A 89 -27.65 -5.44 -18.27
N ARG A 90 -27.44 -6.62 -18.87
CA ARG A 90 -26.85 -7.79 -18.18
C ARG A 90 -25.34 -7.64 -17.94
N PHE A 91 -24.60 -7.04 -18.88
CA PHE A 91 -23.14 -6.89 -18.79
C PHE A 91 -22.71 -5.58 -18.14
N ILE A 92 -23.54 -4.54 -18.17
CA ILE A 92 -23.27 -3.20 -17.61
C ILE A 92 -24.07 -2.96 -16.33
N GLY A 93 -25.19 -3.67 -16.12
CA GLY A 93 -26.18 -3.35 -15.07
C GLY A 93 -26.31 -4.34 -13.92
N ALA A 94 -25.31 -5.19 -13.65
CA ALA A 94 -25.33 -6.04 -12.45
C ALA A 94 -23.92 -6.34 -11.92
N GLY A 95 -23.11 -5.29 -11.73
CA GLY A 95 -22.24 -5.33 -10.56
C GLY A 95 -23.17 -5.22 -9.38
N ALA A 96 -23.26 -6.23 -8.52
CA ALA A 96 -23.91 -6.07 -7.22
C ALA A 96 -23.33 -4.79 -6.62
N THR A 97 -24.15 -3.76 -6.43
CA THR A 97 -23.76 -2.57 -5.68
C THR A 97 -23.65 -3.05 -4.24
N THR A 98 -22.53 -3.70 -3.93
CA THR A 98 -22.21 -4.05 -2.57
C THR A 98 -22.00 -2.74 -1.86
N ASP A 99 -23.01 -2.30 -1.10
CA ASP A 99 -22.92 -1.15 -0.22
C ASP A 99 -21.96 -1.47 0.92
N CYS A 100 -20.68 -1.35 0.65
CA CYS A 100 -19.65 -1.49 1.68
C CYS A 100 -19.78 -0.34 2.68
N ARG A 101 -19.83 -0.68 3.97
CA ARG A 101 -19.66 0.34 5.01
C ARG A 101 -18.24 0.87 4.98
N PRO A 102 -18.00 2.14 5.35
CA PRO A 102 -16.65 2.63 5.57
C PRO A 102 -15.90 1.71 6.55
N PRO A 103 -14.67 1.29 6.22
CA PRO A 103 -13.89 0.43 7.09
C PRO A 103 -13.53 1.16 8.39
N LEU A 104 -13.36 0.39 9.48
CA LEU A 104 -12.87 0.93 10.75
C LEU A 104 -11.37 1.27 10.61
N GLU A 105 -11.01 2.54 10.82
CA GLU A 105 -9.61 2.98 10.79
C GLU A 105 -8.92 2.74 12.15
N LEU A 106 -7.81 1.99 12.13
CA LEU A 106 -6.94 1.75 13.28
C LEU A 106 -5.65 2.53 13.13
N ARG A 107 -5.28 3.28 14.17
CA ARG A 107 -4.04 4.07 14.23
C ARG A 107 -3.01 3.30 15.04
N VAL A 108 -1.92 2.92 14.38
CA VAL A 108 -0.84 2.13 14.97
C VAL A 108 0.40 3.02 15.13
N LEU A 109 0.79 3.27 16.37
CA LEU A 109 2.06 3.91 16.72
C LEU A 109 3.13 2.85 16.91
N THR A 110 4.32 3.08 16.37
CA THR A 110 5.48 2.19 16.53
C THR A 110 6.78 3.00 16.60
N ASP A 111 7.88 2.35 16.99
CA ASP A 111 9.21 2.97 16.89
C ASP A 111 9.65 3.17 15.43
N PRO A 112 10.45 4.21 15.12
CA PRO A 112 10.99 4.45 13.78
C PRO A 112 11.70 3.24 13.16
N ASP A 113 12.43 2.47 13.97
CA ASP A 113 13.16 1.27 13.53
C ASP A 113 12.21 0.13 13.11
N LEU A 114 11.00 0.09 13.69
CA LEU A 114 9.99 -0.94 13.43
C LEU A 114 8.98 -0.54 12.36
N GLU A 115 8.84 0.76 12.06
CA GLU A 115 7.83 1.27 11.12
C GLU A 115 7.78 0.51 9.79
N PRO A 116 8.91 0.23 9.09
CA PRO A 116 8.86 -0.46 7.81
C PRO A 116 8.32 -1.89 7.93
N VAL A 117 8.67 -2.59 9.02
CA VAL A 117 8.24 -3.96 9.29
C VAL A 117 6.76 -4.00 9.68
N VAL A 118 6.34 -3.11 10.57
CA VAL A 118 4.94 -3.01 11.01
C VAL A 118 4.05 -2.58 9.86
N ARG A 119 4.48 -1.64 9.01
CA ARG A 119 3.76 -1.25 7.79
C ARG A 119 3.62 -2.42 6.83
N THR A 120 4.70 -3.17 6.60
CA THR A 120 4.64 -4.37 5.74
C THR A 120 3.67 -5.41 6.30
N ALA A 121 3.62 -5.61 7.62
CA ALA A 121 2.68 -6.51 8.26
C ALA A 121 1.23 -6.02 8.14
N ALA A 122 0.99 -4.71 8.29
CA ALA A 122 -0.33 -4.10 8.08
C ALA A 122 -0.79 -4.26 6.63
N ASP A 123 0.08 -3.97 5.65
CA ASP A 123 -0.22 -4.15 4.23
C ASP A 123 -0.54 -5.61 3.89
N ALA A 124 0.21 -6.55 4.47
CA ALA A 124 -0.04 -7.98 4.31
C ALA A 124 -1.39 -8.40 4.91
N TYR A 125 -1.76 -7.86 6.08
CA TYR A 125 -3.07 -8.11 6.69
C TYR A 125 -4.21 -7.54 5.85
N LEU A 126 -4.08 -6.30 5.36
CA LEU A 126 -5.08 -5.64 4.49
C LEU A 126 -5.23 -6.33 3.12
N ALA A 127 -4.20 -7.04 2.66
CA ALA A 127 -4.24 -7.86 1.45
C ALA A 127 -4.71 -9.30 1.70
N SER A 128 -4.84 -9.70 2.97
CA SER A 128 -5.23 -11.05 3.35
C SER A 128 -6.76 -11.21 3.36
N GLY A 129 -7.23 -12.46 3.29
CA GLY A 129 -8.65 -12.77 3.50
C GLY A 129 -9.15 -12.51 4.92
N ALA A 130 -8.27 -12.17 5.87
CA ALA A 130 -8.67 -11.82 7.24
C ALA A 130 -9.30 -10.42 7.33
N ASP A 131 -9.05 -9.53 6.36
CA ASP A 131 -9.66 -8.20 6.26
C ASP A 131 -10.93 -8.18 5.38
N ASP A 132 -11.53 -9.35 5.12
CA ASP A 132 -12.78 -9.44 4.36
C ASP A 132 -14.00 -9.27 5.28
N ALA A 133 -14.82 -8.26 5.01
CA ALA A 133 -16.13 -8.04 5.64
C ALA A 133 -17.27 -8.74 4.87
N GLY A 134 -16.94 -9.53 3.85
CA GLY A 134 -17.87 -10.18 2.94
C GLY A 134 -18.12 -9.34 1.68
N HIS A 135 -18.52 -10.02 0.61
CA HIS A 135 -18.87 -9.39 -0.68
C HIS A 135 -17.76 -8.51 -1.30
N GLY A 136 -16.50 -8.76 -0.94
CA GLY A 136 -15.34 -7.98 -1.39
C GLY A 136 -15.15 -6.65 -0.65
N CYS A 137 -15.86 -6.44 0.47
CA CYS A 137 -15.70 -5.26 1.30
C CYS A 137 -14.53 -5.43 2.28
N ARG A 138 -13.81 -4.33 2.54
CA ARG A 138 -12.78 -4.31 3.60
C ARG A 138 -13.42 -4.13 4.96
N ARG A 139 -12.84 -4.80 5.96
CA ARG A 139 -13.28 -4.68 7.35
C ARG A 139 -12.61 -3.50 8.05
N THR A 140 -11.34 -3.27 7.79
CA THR A 140 -10.49 -2.32 8.51
C THR A 140 -9.57 -1.54 7.59
N GLY A 141 -9.20 -0.33 8.03
CA GLY A 141 -8.06 0.41 7.54
C GLY A 141 -7.02 0.48 8.65
N ILE A 142 -5.73 0.51 8.29
CA ILE A 142 -4.63 0.59 9.25
C ILE A 142 -3.69 1.71 8.83
N THR A 143 -3.55 2.72 9.68
CA THR A 143 -2.58 3.80 9.51
C THR A 143 -1.41 3.58 10.46
N VAL A 144 -0.23 3.29 9.90
CA VAL A 144 1.02 3.10 10.66
C VAL A 144 1.88 4.36 10.59
N TYR A 145 2.23 4.89 11.76
CA TYR A 145 3.12 6.03 11.93
C TYR A 145 4.10 5.76 13.08
N SER A 146 5.19 6.53 13.11
CA SER A 146 6.22 6.38 14.14
C SER A 146 6.54 7.68 14.86
N ALA A 147 7.02 7.51 16.09
CA ALA A 147 7.60 8.59 16.89
C ALA A 147 8.68 8.01 17.80
N GLY A 148 9.65 8.82 18.20
CA GLY A 148 10.73 8.38 19.07
C GLY A 148 10.22 7.84 20.41
N ALA A 149 10.87 6.79 20.93
CA ALA A 149 10.45 6.06 22.12
C ALA A 149 10.20 6.98 23.33
N GLY A 150 11.10 7.94 23.57
CA GLY A 150 10.99 8.89 24.68
C GLY A 150 9.75 9.79 24.60
N ALA A 151 9.44 10.30 23.41
CA ALA A 151 8.26 11.13 23.17
C ALA A 151 6.97 10.31 23.32
N ALA A 152 6.92 9.12 22.71
CA ALA A 152 5.80 8.19 22.83
C ALA A 152 5.51 7.82 24.29
N VAL A 153 6.54 7.42 25.05
CA VAL A 153 6.41 7.08 26.47
C VAL A 153 5.94 8.29 27.28
N THR A 154 6.52 9.46 27.05
CA THR A 154 6.14 10.69 27.79
C THR A 154 4.69 11.04 27.55
N ALA A 155 4.24 11.02 26.30
CA ALA A 155 2.88 11.39 25.96
C ALA A 155 1.86 10.35 26.45
N LEU A 156 2.11 9.05 26.24
CA LEU A 156 1.23 7.98 26.73
C LEU A 156 1.15 7.93 28.26
N ARG A 157 2.22 8.33 28.97
CA ARG A 157 2.26 8.38 30.44
C ARG A 157 1.57 9.61 31.02
N ARG A 158 1.77 10.79 30.41
CA ARG A 158 1.45 12.08 31.05
C ARG A 158 0.48 12.96 30.28
N GLN A 159 0.29 12.74 28.97
CA GLN A 159 -0.36 13.71 28.08
C GLN A 159 -1.54 13.09 27.31
N THR A 160 -2.14 12.01 27.84
CA THR A 160 -3.32 11.36 27.21
C THR A 160 -4.51 12.30 27.04
N ASP A 161 -4.63 13.33 27.89
CA ASP A 161 -5.64 14.38 27.80
C ASP A 161 -5.35 15.39 26.69
N ALA A 162 -4.08 15.76 26.50
CA ALA A 162 -3.64 16.72 25.50
C ALA A 162 -3.89 16.27 24.05
N TRP A 163 -4.09 14.96 23.81
CA TRP A 163 -4.57 14.48 22.50
C TRP A 163 -6.04 14.80 22.23
N GLN A 164 -6.89 14.97 23.25
CA GLN A 164 -8.31 15.26 23.06
C GLN A 164 -8.59 16.75 23.24
N GLU A 165 -7.92 17.35 24.21
CA GLU A 165 -8.05 18.76 24.56
C GLU A 165 -6.65 19.39 24.68
N PRO A 166 -6.06 19.87 23.57
CA PRO A 166 -4.80 20.61 23.63
C PRO A 166 -4.99 21.90 24.44
N ARG A 167 -4.33 22.01 25.60
CA ARG A 167 -4.45 23.18 26.50
C ARG A 167 -3.22 24.07 26.54
N GLU A 168 -2.04 23.50 26.28
CA GLU A 168 -0.74 24.17 26.36
C GLU A 168 -0.08 24.12 24.98
N GLU A 169 0.43 25.26 24.50
CA GLU A 169 1.02 25.37 23.15
C GLU A 169 2.35 24.58 23.02
N ASP A 170 3.06 24.44 24.15
CA ASP A 170 4.35 23.74 24.24
C ASP A 170 4.18 22.22 24.37
N THR A 171 3.02 21.73 24.82
CA THR A 171 2.74 20.30 25.01
C THR A 171 1.65 19.84 24.05
N ASN A 172 2.04 19.46 22.83
CA ASN A 172 1.08 19.05 21.80
C ASN A 172 1.48 17.70 21.15
N PRO A 173 1.03 16.57 21.73
CA PRO A 173 1.36 15.27 21.17
C PRO A 173 0.71 15.03 19.80
N GLN A 174 -0.38 15.71 19.44
CA GLN A 174 -0.93 15.64 18.08
C GLN A 174 0.04 16.18 17.02
N ARG A 175 0.77 17.25 17.35
CA ARG A 175 1.78 17.86 16.48
C ARG A 175 3.08 17.06 16.51
N ASP A 176 3.52 16.64 17.69
CA ASP A 176 4.88 16.14 17.91
C ASP A 176 5.01 14.63 17.70
N ILE A 177 3.91 13.88 17.82
CA ILE A 177 3.87 12.40 17.70
C ILE A 177 2.90 12.00 16.59
N GLY A 178 1.73 12.62 16.55
CA GLY A 178 0.64 12.28 15.64
C GLY A 178 -0.68 12.02 16.36
N PRO A 179 -1.69 11.47 15.67
CA PRO A 179 -2.99 11.23 16.28
C PRO A 179 -2.87 10.25 17.45
N GLN A 180 -3.83 10.24 18.37
CA GLN A 180 -3.81 9.27 19.47
C GLN A 180 -3.85 7.83 18.92
N PRO A 181 -2.91 6.94 19.31
CA PRO A 181 -2.93 5.55 18.83
C PRO A 181 -4.07 4.74 19.42
N ASP A 182 -4.62 3.84 18.62
CA ASP A 182 -5.48 2.75 19.08
C ASP A 182 -4.65 1.52 19.47
N VAL A 183 -3.51 1.33 18.79
CA VAL A 183 -2.53 0.27 19.07
C VAL A 183 -1.13 0.89 19.14
N TRP A 184 -0.33 0.46 20.11
CA TRP A 184 1.07 0.85 20.24
C TRP A 184 1.97 -0.39 20.25
N ILE A 185 2.94 -0.44 19.33
CA ILE A 185 3.93 -1.52 19.21
C ILE A 185 5.33 -0.92 19.47
N PRO A 186 5.83 -0.98 20.71
CA PRO A 186 7.18 -0.52 21.01
C PRO A 186 8.26 -1.51 20.59
N ALA A 187 9.48 -1.02 20.42
CA ALA A 187 10.68 -1.80 20.16
C ALA A 187 11.11 -2.64 21.37
N SER A 188 10.72 -2.26 22.59
CA SER A 188 11.03 -2.99 23.81
C SER A 188 9.87 -3.03 24.79
N GLY A 189 9.75 -4.13 25.55
CA GLY A 189 8.84 -4.19 26.69
C GLY A 189 9.23 -3.25 27.83
N ALA A 190 10.44 -2.67 27.79
CA ALA A 190 10.85 -1.64 28.74
C ALA A 190 9.99 -0.37 28.63
N ASP A 191 9.60 0.03 27.42
CA ASP A 191 8.77 1.21 27.18
C ASP A 191 7.41 1.07 27.85
N VAL A 192 6.81 -0.12 27.69
CA VAL A 192 5.53 -0.49 28.30
C VAL A 192 5.62 -0.36 29.82
N ALA A 193 6.71 -0.85 30.42
CA ALA A 193 6.93 -0.74 31.85
C ALA A 193 7.09 0.73 32.30
N ARG A 194 7.80 1.57 31.52
CA ARG A 194 7.97 3.00 31.84
C ARG A 194 6.66 3.79 31.78
N VAL A 195 5.74 3.44 30.88
CA VAL A 195 4.39 4.05 30.86
C VAL A 195 3.56 3.62 32.06
N GLY A 196 3.73 2.38 32.53
CA GLY A 196 3.01 1.85 33.70
C GLY A 196 3.42 2.46 35.04
N THR A 197 4.62 3.04 35.15
CA THR A 197 5.10 3.69 36.39
C THR A 197 4.58 5.12 36.55
N ASP A 198 3.98 5.45 37.71
CA ASP A 198 3.38 6.75 38.07
C ASP A 198 2.56 7.41 36.94
N ARG A 199 1.39 6.84 36.66
CA ARG A 199 0.41 7.43 35.74
C ARG A 199 -0.17 8.69 36.39
N SER A 200 -0.31 9.76 35.60
CA SER A 200 -1.04 10.96 36.04
C SER A 200 -2.48 10.60 36.40
N GLU A 201 -3.04 11.21 37.45
CA GLU A 201 -4.44 11.01 37.87
C GLU A 201 -5.45 11.41 36.78
N ARG A 202 -5.04 12.25 35.82
CA ARG A 202 -5.86 12.64 34.67
C ARG A 202 -5.47 11.84 33.43
N SER A 203 -6.08 10.68 33.25
CA SER A 203 -5.88 9.83 32.07
C SER A 203 -7.20 9.66 31.31
N PHE A 204 -7.22 10.02 30.02
CA PHE A 204 -8.39 9.90 29.15
C PHE A 204 -8.36 8.65 28.27
N ALA A 205 -7.26 7.91 28.32
CA ALA A 205 -7.13 6.61 27.68
C ALA A 205 -6.47 5.65 28.65
N GLU A 206 -6.88 4.39 28.62
CA GLU A 206 -6.27 3.31 29.39
C GLU A 206 -5.27 2.57 28.49
N LEU A 207 -4.08 2.29 29.01
CA LEU A 207 -3.10 1.46 28.31
C LEU A 207 -3.20 0.04 28.90
N ARG A 208 -3.56 -0.93 28.06
CA ARG A 208 -3.61 -2.36 28.44
C ARG A 208 -2.49 -3.10 27.73
N PRO A 209 -1.40 -3.46 28.44
CA PRO A 209 -0.32 -4.21 27.84
C PRO A 209 -0.73 -5.68 27.64
N ASP A 210 -0.25 -6.28 26.56
CA ASP A 210 -0.34 -7.72 26.36
C ASP A 210 0.52 -8.48 27.38
N ALA A 211 0.21 -9.78 27.57
CA ALA A 211 0.85 -10.62 28.59
C ALA A 211 2.37 -10.84 28.38
N GLY A 212 2.89 -10.54 27.19
CA GLY A 212 4.30 -10.66 26.88
C GLY A 212 4.65 -10.21 25.47
N PRO A 213 5.95 -10.21 25.12
CA PRO A 213 6.39 -9.87 23.77
C PRO A 213 5.90 -10.91 22.75
N PHE A 214 5.47 -10.43 21.58
CA PHE A 214 5.05 -11.28 20.47
C PHE A 214 6.14 -11.45 19.40
N ALA A 215 7.22 -10.65 19.46
CA ALA A 215 8.34 -10.69 18.55
C ALA A 215 9.66 -10.37 19.26
N TYR A 216 10.77 -10.83 18.69
CA TYR A 216 12.12 -10.60 19.20
C TYR A 216 13.05 -10.23 18.04
N SER A 217 13.92 -9.25 18.28
CA SER A 217 14.95 -8.84 17.32
C SER A 217 16.32 -8.79 18.02
N PRO A 218 17.35 -9.46 17.49
CA PRO A 218 18.70 -9.37 18.04
C PRO A 218 19.35 -8.03 17.66
N VAL A 219 20.15 -7.46 18.56
CA VAL A 219 21.09 -6.39 18.20
C VAL A 219 22.23 -6.98 17.38
N VAL A 220 22.52 -6.36 16.22
CA VAL A 220 23.53 -6.86 15.28
C VAL A 220 24.56 -5.78 14.94
N LEU A 221 25.80 -6.20 14.69
CA LEU A 221 26.82 -5.34 14.08
C LEU A 221 26.75 -5.51 12.56
N ALA A 222 26.19 -4.52 11.87
CA ALA A 222 26.18 -4.50 10.41
C ALA A 222 27.57 -4.12 9.87
N VAL A 223 28.14 -5.00 9.03
CA VAL A 223 29.48 -4.79 8.44
C VAL A 223 29.37 -4.78 6.91
N PRO A 224 29.91 -3.75 6.22
CA PRO A 224 29.99 -3.74 4.76
C PRO A 224 30.75 -4.97 4.25
N ARG A 225 30.26 -5.59 3.17
CA ARG A 225 30.86 -6.83 2.61
C ARG A 225 32.36 -6.74 2.37
N LYS A 226 32.86 -5.57 1.97
CA LYS A 226 34.29 -5.31 1.71
C LYS A 226 35.18 -5.41 2.97
N LEU A 227 34.60 -5.23 4.16
CA LEU A 227 35.29 -5.31 5.46
C LEU A 227 35.00 -6.61 6.21
N ALA A 228 33.95 -7.32 5.81
CA ALA A 228 33.55 -8.56 6.44
C ALA A 228 34.60 -9.66 6.20
N GLY A 229 34.92 -10.43 7.25
CA GLY A 229 35.72 -11.65 7.10
C GLY A 229 35.05 -12.64 6.14
N SER A 230 35.85 -13.36 5.36
CA SER A 230 35.32 -14.28 4.34
C SER A 230 34.75 -15.57 4.94
N ARG A 231 35.17 -15.93 6.16
CA ARG A 231 34.68 -17.10 6.89
C ARG A 231 33.63 -16.73 7.95
N ALA A 232 32.85 -17.70 8.41
CA ALA A 232 31.82 -17.46 9.43
C ALA A 232 32.45 -17.18 10.81
N GLU A 233 33.53 -17.90 11.12
CA GLU A 233 34.27 -17.83 12.38
C GLU A 233 34.97 -16.47 12.58
N GLU A 234 35.20 -15.73 11.50
CA GLU A 234 35.73 -14.37 11.53
C GLU A 234 34.63 -13.31 11.79
N ARG A 235 33.36 -13.72 11.76
CA ARG A 235 32.19 -12.83 11.84
C ARG A 235 31.29 -13.12 13.05
N THR A 236 31.39 -14.30 13.65
CA THR A 236 30.51 -14.75 14.75
C THR A 236 31.32 -15.42 15.87
N GLY A 237 30.69 -15.66 17.02
CA GLY A 237 31.31 -16.39 18.14
C GLY A 237 32.40 -15.64 18.91
N LEU A 238 32.74 -14.42 18.50
CA LEU A 238 33.73 -13.57 19.16
C LEU A 238 33.06 -12.42 19.92
N PRO A 239 33.63 -11.96 21.04
CA PRO A 239 33.17 -10.75 21.72
C PRO A 239 33.19 -9.55 20.77
N LEU A 240 32.20 -8.65 20.91
CA LEU A 240 32.05 -7.47 20.05
C LEU A 240 33.35 -6.64 19.97
N ALA A 241 34.02 -6.41 21.10
CA ALA A 241 35.29 -5.68 21.15
C ALA A 241 36.38 -6.32 20.26
N ARG A 242 36.41 -7.67 20.18
CA ARG A 242 37.35 -8.39 19.32
C ARG A 242 36.97 -8.29 17.85
N LEU A 243 35.67 -8.38 17.52
CA LEU A 243 35.18 -8.16 16.16
C LEU A 243 35.53 -6.75 15.66
N VAL A 244 35.29 -5.72 16.48
CA VAL A 244 35.63 -4.33 16.14
C VAL A 244 37.14 -4.13 15.98
N ALA A 245 37.96 -4.73 16.85
CA ALA A 245 39.41 -4.67 16.71
C ALA A 245 39.90 -5.34 15.41
N GLN A 246 39.32 -6.48 15.03
CA GLN A 246 39.65 -7.15 13.77
C GLN A 246 39.22 -6.34 12.54
N LEU A 247 38.12 -5.60 12.61
CA LEU A 247 37.70 -4.70 11.52
C LEU A 247 38.70 -3.55 11.35
N ARG A 248 39.15 -2.93 12.45
CA ARG A 248 40.17 -1.87 12.44
C ARG A 248 41.54 -2.35 11.95
N ALA A 249 41.88 -3.61 12.22
CA ALA A 249 43.12 -4.20 11.72
C ALA A 249 43.09 -4.40 10.19
N ARG A 250 41.90 -4.60 9.60
CA ARG A 250 41.73 -4.72 8.14
C ARG A 250 41.66 -3.36 7.44
N ASP A 251 41.03 -2.38 8.09
CA ASP A 251 40.93 -1.00 7.60
C ASP A 251 41.05 -0.04 8.78
N ALA A 252 42.15 0.72 8.82
CA ALA A 252 42.41 1.68 9.90
C ALA A 252 41.36 2.79 9.98
N ALA A 253 40.63 3.06 8.90
CA ALA A 253 39.52 4.03 8.88
C ALA A 253 38.17 3.42 9.34
N ALA A 254 38.12 2.12 9.66
CA ALA A 254 36.88 1.48 10.10
C ALA A 254 36.43 2.01 11.48
N GLY A 255 35.29 2.71 11.47
CA GLY A 255 34.56 3.14 12.65
C GLY A 255 33.28 2.32 12.88
N VAL A 256 32.84 2.24 14.14
CA VAL A 256 31.50 1.74 14.48
C VAL A 256 30.59 2.94 14.57
N LEU A 257 29.58 2.99 13.71
CA LEU A 257 28.51 3.97 13.81
C LEU A 257 27.48 3.47 14.83
N ARG A 258 27.01 4.39 15.66
CA ARG A 258 26.04 4.13 16.71
C ARG A 258 24.71 4.76 16.30
N ALA A 259 23.62 4.02 16.48
CA ALA A 259 22.29 4.59 16.36
C ALA A 259 22.06 5.62 17.49
N ASP A 260 21.23 6.62 17.23
CA ASP A 260 20.93 7.66 18.20
C ASP A 260 20.04 7.10 19.34
N PRO A 261 20.54 6.98 20.59
CA PRO A 261 19.82 6.38 21.70
C PRO A 261 18.63 7.22 22.17
N GLU A 262 18.55 8.49 21.76
CA GLU A 262 17.44 9.37 22.11
C GLU A 262 16.22 9.12 21.21
N VAL A 263 16.43 8.49 20.06
CA VAL A 263 15.39 8.24 19.06
C VAL A 263 14.70 6.90 19.32
N THR A 264 15.45 5.83 19.63
CA THR A 264 14.89 4.48 19.83
C THR A 264 15.53 3.73 20.99
N ASP A 265 14.74 2.93 21.70
CA ASP A 265 15.24 2.07 22.77
C ASP A 265 16.15 0.94 22.25
N SER A 266 15.95 0.50 21.00
CA SER A 266 16.89 -0.39 20.28
C SER A 266 18.28 0.25 20.13
N ALA A 267 18.36 1.55 19.88
CA ALA A 267 19.63 2.28 19.82
C ALA A 267 20.29 2.45 21.20
N LEU A 268 19.49 2.63 22.25
CA LEU A 268 19.98 2.61 23.63
C LEU A 268 20.52 1.22 24.01
N LEU A 269 19.81 0.14 23.67
CA LEU A 269 20.28 -1.23 23.85
C LEU A 269 21.58 -1.52 23.08
N ALA A 270 21.68 -1.03 21.84
CA ALA A 270 22.92 -1.13 21.06
C ALA A 270 24.08 -0.36 21.73
N THR A 271 23.79 0.78 22.35
CA THR A 271 24.78 1.55 23.13
C THR A 271 25.24 0.78 24.36
N VAL A 272 24.31 0.16 25.11
CA VAL A 272 24.64 -0.72 26.24
C VAL A 272 25.45 -1.93 25.78
N GLY A 273 25.14 -2.53 24.63
CA GLY A 273 25.93 -3.63 24.07
C GLY A 273 27.33 -3.22 23.58
N LEU A 274 27.48 -2.00 23.07
CA LEU A 274 28.75 -1.49 22.55
C LEU A 274 29.73 -1.10 23.66
N PHE A 275 29.24 -0.49 24.74
CA PHE A 275 30.06 0.02 25.84
C PHE A 275 29.96 -0.78 27.13
N GLY A 276 28.90 -1.57 27.29
CA GLY A 276 28.70 -2.44 28.44
C GLY A 276 29.50 -3.74 28.31
N GLY A 277 30.03 -4.22 29.43
CA GLY A 277 30.71 -5.50 29.49
C GLY A 277 29.72 -6.65 29.52
N GLY A 278 29.58 -7.38 28.41
CA GLY A 278 29.02 -8.74 28.36
C GLY A 278 27.64 -8.94 29.00
N ALA A 279 26.80 -7.91 29.03
CA ALA A 279 25.50 -7.98 29.68
C ALA A 279 24.59 -9.02 28.99
N ASP A 280 23.95 -9.87 29.79
CA ASP A 280 22.82 -10.69 29.35
C ASP A 280 21.78 -9.77 28.68
N PRO A 281 21.30 -10.07 27.45
CA PRO A 281 20.31 -9.25 26.76
C PRO A 281 19.09 -8.88 27.62
N ARG A 282 18.63 -9.80 28.47
CA ARG A 282 17.53 -9.54 29.40
C ARG A 282 17.91 -8.52 30.47
N ALA A 283 19.12 -8.61 31.03
CA ALA A 283 19.61 -7.65 32.00
C ALA A 283 19.82 -6.26 31.37
N ALA A 284 20.29 -6.20 30.11
CA ALA A 284 20.41 -4.96 29.36
C ALA A 284 19.04 -4.28 29.15
N GLU A 285 18.02 -5.04 28.75
CA GLU A 285 16.65 -4.56 28.61
C GLU A 285 16.06 -4.08 29.94
N GLN A 286 16.32 -4.79 31.03
CA GLN A 286 15.91 -4.35 32.37
C GLN A 286 16.60 -3.04 32.79
N GLY A 287 17.86 -2.83 32.42
CA GLY A 287 18.57 -1.58 32.68
C GLY A 287 17.93 -0.38 31.99
N VAL A 288 17.47 -0.55 30.75
CA VAL A 288 16.79 0.48 29.96
C VAL A 288 15.45 0.94 30.58
N ARG A 289 14.80 0.09 31.38
CA ARG A 289 13.59 0.48 32.13
C ARG A 289 13.83 1.64 33.10
N THR A 290 15.06 1.78 33.58
CA THR A 290 15.44 2.78 34.60
C THR A 290 16.03 4.05 33.98
N ALA A 291 16.34 4.04 32.69
CA ALA A 291 16.79 5.24 31.99
C ALA A 291 15.62 6.23 31.94
N GLY A 292 15.76 7.34 32.70
CA GLY A 292 14.82 8.46 32.61
C GLY A 292 14.90 9.14 31.24
N PRO A 293 13.92 10.00 30.89
CA PRO A 293 14.06 10.86 29.72
C PRO A 293 15.36 11.68 29.81
N PRO A 294 16.01 12.00 28.67
CA PRO A 294 17.19 12.85 28.67
C PRO A 294 16.89 14.18 29.37
N ALA A 295 17.91 14.74 30.04
CA ALA A 295 17.80 16.06 30.66
C ALA A 295 17.54 17.12 29.57
N PRO A 296 16.72 18.14 29.84
CA PRO A 296 16.37 19.21 28.89
C PRO A 296 17.57 20.07 28.49
#